data_AF-A0A4Y7U4H7-F1
#
_entry.id   AF-A0A4Y7U4H7-F1
#
_cell.length_a   1.000
_cell.length_b   1.000
_cell.length_c   1.000
_cell.angle_alpha   90.00
_cell.angle_beta   90.00
_cell.angle_gamma   90.00
#
_symmetry.space_group_name_H-M   'P 1'
#
loop_
_entity.id
_entity.type
_entity.pdbx_description
1 polymer ?
#
loop_
_entity_poly.entity_id
_entity_poly.type
_entity_poly.pdbx_seq_one_letter_code
_entity_poly.pdbx_strand_id
1 'polypeptide(L)'
;IIEERYPLLSKAILAGASAQIRNMATNGGKLMQRTRCYYFYDINTPCNKRDPGSGCSAISGYNRIHAILGQSENCIAVFPSDMCVALAALNATVNISSPEGERVLAFAEFHRLPADTPNIDNNLKHGEVITSIDL
;
A
#
# COMPACT_ATOMS: atom_id res chain seq x y z
N ILE A 1 -22.60 13.17 3.84
CA ILE A 1 -22.51 11.69 3.77
C ILE A 1 -21.18 11.12 4.29
N ILE A 2 -20.05 11.20 3.57
CA ILE A 2 -18.79 10.56 4.02
C ILE A 2 -18.25 11.19 5.32
N GLU A 3 -18.21 12.51 5.40
CA GLU A 3 -17.78 13.21 6.62
C GLU A 3 -18.64 12.90 7.85
N GLU A 4 -19.93 12.63 7.64
CA GLU A 4 -20.89 12.34 8.71
C GLU A 4 -20.88 10.87 9.13
N ARG A 5 -20.86 9.95 8.15
CA ARG A 5 -20.97 8.49 8.40
C ARG A 5 -19.62 7.81 8.60
N TYR A 6 -18.57 8.29 7.93
CA TYR A 6 -17.22 7.71 7.96
C TYR A 6 -16.15 8.80 8.21
N PRO A 7 -16.23 9.56 9.32
CA PRO A 7 -15.34 10.69 9.60
C PRO A 7 -13.87 10.29 9.65
N LEU A 8 -13.56 9.05 10.08
CA LEU A 8 -12.20 8.51 10.06
C LEU A 8 -11.60 8.52 8.65
N LEU A 9 -12.37 8.08 7.65
CA LEU A 9 -11.92 8.03 6.26
C LEU A 9 -11.69 9.43 5.70
N SER A 10 -12.63 10.37 5.92
CA SER A 10 -12.46 11.75 5.46
C SER A 10 -11.22 12.40 6.06
N LYS A 11 -11.02 12.28 7.38
CA LYS A 11 -9.84 12.84 8.07
C LYS A 11 -8.53 12.24 7.55
N ALA A 12 -8.49 10.92 7.32
CA ALA A 12 -7.31 10.26 6.77
C ALA A 12 -6.97 10.74 5.35
N ILE A 13 -7.99 10.95 4.50
CA ILE A 13 -7.79 11.50 3.15
C ILE A 13 -7.23 12.93 3.23
N LEU A 14 -7.80 13.78 4.09
CA LEU A 14 -7.40 15.20 4.21
C LEU A 14 -6.01 15.40 4.84
N ALA A 15 -5.57 14.49 5.70
CA ALA A 15 -4.24 14.51 6.30
C ALA A 15 -3.11 14.19 5.30
N GLY A 16 -3.42 13.40 4.26
CA GLY A 16 -2.44 12.95 3.28
C GLY A 16 -2.28 13.88 2.07
N ALA A 17 -1.03 14.11 1.67
CA ALA A 17 -0.64 14.86 0.46
C ALA A 17 -1.17 16.31 0.39
N SER A 18 -0.98 16.97 -0.76
CA SER A 18 -1.54 18.29 -1.05
C SER A 18 -2.92 18.18 -1.70
N ALA A 19 -3.66 19.30 -1.74
CA ALA A 19 -4.97 19.37 -2.39
C ALA A 19 -4.88 19.02 -3.90
N GLN A 20 -3.85 19.48 -4.58
CA GLN A 20 -3.62 19.23 -6.00
C GLN A 20 -3.46 17.73 -6.29
N ILE A 21 -2.68 17.03 -5.45
CA ILE A 21 -2.52 15.58 -5.58
C ILE A 21 -3.82 14.87 -5.26
N ARG A 22 -4.56 15.30 -4.23
CA ARG A 22 -5.86 14.70 -3.88
C ARG A 22 -6.90 14.86 -4.99
N ASN A 23 -6.89 15.98 -5.71
CA ASN A 23 -7.80 16.20 -6.84
C ASN A 23 -7.55 15.24 -8.01
N MET A 24 -6.33 14.70 -8.13
CA MET A 24 -5.96 13.75 -9.19
C MET A 24 -5.94 12.29 -8.71
N ALA A 25 -5.73 12.07 -7.42
CA ALA A 25 -5.65 10.74 -6.86
C ALA A 25 -7.00 10.01 -6.91
N THR A 26 -6.96 8.71 -7.21
CA THR A 26 -8.14 7.84 -7.23
C THR A 26 -8.08 6.83 -6.08
N ASN A 27 -9.22 6.22 -5.75
CA ASN A 27 -9.28 5.16 -4.73
C ASN A 27 -8.36 3.99 -5.07
N GLY A 28 -8.47 3.43 -6.29
CA GLY A 28 -7.60 2.34 -6.75
C GLY A 28 -6.12 2.73 -6.74
N GLY A 29 -5.78 3.94 -7.22
CA GLY A 29 -4.39 4.42 -7.21
C GLY A 29 -3.81 4.59 -5.80
N LYS A 30 -4.62 5.02 -4.83
CA LYS A 30 -4.20 5.16 -3.42
C LYS A 30 -3.90 3.82 -2.74
N LEU A 31 -4.64 2.76 -3.08
CA LEU A 31 -4.38 1.38 -2.62
C LEU A 31 -3.07 0.82 -3.20
N MET A 32 -2.73 1.24 -4.42
CA MET A 32 -1.59 0.71 -5.20
C MET A 32 -0.33 1.57 -5.12
N GLN A 33 -0.30 2.61 -4.29
CA GLN A 33 0.89 3.45 -4.13
C GLN A 33 2.05 2.64 -3.52
N ARG A 34 3.29 2.98 -3.84
CA ARG A 34 4.48 2.27 -3.32
C ARG A 34 5.11 3.00 -2.14
N THR A 35 6.00 2.29 -1.44
CA THR A 35 6.75 2.82 -0.29
C THR A 35 7.54 4.09 -0.62
N ARG A 36 7.87 4.88 0.40
CA ARG A 36 8.74 6.07 0.31
C ARG A 36 10.17 5.82 0.80
N CYS A 37 10.57 4.54 0.94
CA CYS A 37 11.94 4.15 1.25
C CYS A 37 12.94 4.84 0.30
N TYR A 38 13.95 5.51 0.85
CA TYR A 38 14.96 6.24 0.07
C TYR A 38 15.71 5.31 -0.89
N TYR A 39 16.11 4.13 -0.40
CA TYR A 39 16.83 3.11 -1.18
C TYR A 39 15.98 2.44 -2.26
N PHE A 40 14.66 2.37 -2.06
CA PHE A 40 13.76 1.87 -3.10
C PHE A 40 13.72 2.81 -4.31
N TYR A 41 13.78 4.13 -4.08
CA TYR A 41 13.80 5.14 -5.14
C TYR A 41 15.17 5.36 -5.77
N ASP A 42 16.27 5.18 -5.02
CA ASP A 42 17.62 5.22 -5.58
C ASP A 42 17.98 3.90 -6.25
N ILE A 43 18.01 3.91 -7.59
CA ILE A 43 18.29 2.72 -8.42
C ILE A 43 19.71 2.17 -8.23
N ASN A 44 20.63 2.95 -7.67
CA ASN A 44 22.03 2.53 -7.47
C ASN A 44 22.25 1.77 -6.15
N THR A 45 21.21 1.60 -5.32
CA THR A 45 21.33 0.96 -4.01
C THR A 45 20.66 -0.41 -3.99
N PRO A 46 21.22 -1.43 -3.31
CA PRO A 46 20.56 -2.73 -3.12
C PRO A 46 19.14 -2.64 -2.52
N CYS A 47 18.16 -3.27 -3.18
CA CYS A 47 16.76 -3.27 -2.73
C CYS A 47 15.97 -4.49 -3.24
N ASN A 48 15.73 -5.48 -2.37
CA ASN A 48 14.95 -6.69 -2.67
C ASN A 48 13.52 -6.41 -3.18
N LYS A 49 12.90 -5.28 -2.79
CA LYS A 49 11.57 -4.87 -3.28
C LYS A 49 11.58 -4.40 -4.73
N ARG A 50 12.73 -3.96 -5.24
CA ARG A 50 12.93 -3.55 -6.64
C ARG A 50 13.57 -4.65 -7.48
N ASP A 51 14.60 -5.29 -6.94
CA ASP A 51 15.37 -6.35 -7.58
C ASP A 51 15.60 -7.50 -6.57
N PRO A 52 14.79 -8.58 -6.63
CA PRO A 52 14.84 -9.68 -5.68
C PRO A 52 16.24 -10.31 -5.54
N GLY A 53 16.71 -10.46 -4.30
CA GLY A 53 18.03 -11.04 -4.01
C GLY A 53 19.18 -10.04 -3.98
N SER A 54 18.97 -8.78 -4.39
CA SER A 54 20.00 -7.74 -4.34
C SER A 54 20.39 -7.33 -2.91
N GLY A 55 19.51 -7.55 -1.91
CA GLY A 55 19.69 -7.16 -0.51
C GLY A 55 18.81 -5.96 -0.11
N CYS A 56 18.87 -5.56 1.17
CA CYS A 56 18.10 -4.42 1.68
C CYS A 56 19.01 -3.38 2.37
N SER A 57 19.38 -2.33 1.63
CA SER A 57 20.24 -1.25 2.14
C SER A 57 19.66 -0.53 3.36
N ALA A 58 18.34 -0.57 3.56
CA ALA A 58 17.69 0.10 4.68
C ALA A 58 18.01 -0.55 6.03
N ILE A 59 18.27 -1.86 6.10
CA ILE A 59 18.40 -2.59 7.37
C ILE A 59 19.58 -2.06 8.20
N SER A 60 20.76 -1.97 7.58
CA SER A 60 21.98 -1.44 8.19
C SER A 60 22.24 0.03 7.86
N GLY A 61 21.31 0.67 7.16
CA GLY A 61 21.43 2.05 6.66
C GLY A 61 20.56 3.05 7.43
N TYR A 62 20.17 4.12 6.75
CA TYR A 62 19.30 5.14 7.31
C TYR A 62 17.85 4.66 7.34
N ASN A 63 17.42 4.18 8.51
CA ASN A 63 16.14 3.50 8.69
C ASN A 63 15.07 4.31 9.44
N ARG A 64 15.25 5.63 9.64
CA ARG A 64 14.36 6.46 10.47
C ARG A 64 12.85 6.36 10.15
N ILE A 65 12.48 6.17 8.88
CA ILE A 65 11.07 6.10 8.42
C ILE A 65 10.57 4.67 8.19
N HIS A 66 11.33 3.66 8.58
CA HIS A 66 11.07 2.26 8.25
C HIS A 66 10.27 1.53 9.35
N ALA A 67 9.76 0.36 8.99
CA ALA A 67 8.79 -0.38 9.78
C ALA A 67 9.43 -0.99 11.02
N ILE A 68 8.74 -0.83 12.15
CA ILE A 68 9.07 -1.52 13.41
C ILE A 68 8.23 -2.79 13.64
N LEU A 69 7.16 -2.98 12.85
CA LEU A 69 6.24 -4.10 12.92
C LEU A 69 6.01 -4.66 11.51
N GLY A 70 5.77 -5.98 11.41
CA GLY A 70 5.44 -6.63 10.13
C GLY A 70 6.57 -6.57 9.09
N GLN A 71 7.81 -6.39 9.54
CA GLN A 71 8.99 -6.38 8.69
C GLN A 71 9.57 -7.79 8.49
N SER A 72 10.51 -7.94 7.57
CA SER A 72 11.34 -9.13 7.45
C SER A 72 12.81 -8.79 7.22
N GLU A 73 13.69 -9.79 7.29
CA GLU A 73 15.10 -9.68 6.91
C GLU A 73 15.29 -9.25 5.44
N ASN A 74 14.26 -9.39 4.60
CA ASN A 74 14.32 -9.01 3.20
C ASN A 74 13.86 -7.57 2.95
N CYS A 75 12.99 -7.00 3.79
CA CYS A 75 12.50 -5.64 3.62
C CYS A 75 11.85 -5.09 4.89
N ILE A 76 12.24 -3.86 5.23
CA ILE A 76 11.69 -3.09 6.37
C ILE A 76 10.86 -1.87 5.90
N ALA A 77 10.37 -1.87 4.66
CA ALA A 77 9.66 -0.72 4.08
C ALA A 77 8.25 -0.53 4.69
N VAL A 78 7.85 0.72 4.92
CA VAL A 78 6.48 1.10 5.33
C VAL A 78 5.59 1.35 4.12
N PHE A 79 4.34 0.93 4.19
CA PHE A 79 3.28 1.33 3.26
C PHE A 79 2.70 2.69 3.67
N PRO A 80 2.71 3.73 2.80
CA PRO A 80 2.61 5.11 3.25
C PRO A 80 1.19 5.70 3.24
N SER A 81 0.14 4.89 3.07
CA SER A 81 -1.21 5.42 2.79
C SER A 81 -2.05 5.64 4.06
N ASP A 82 -2.32 6.91 4.39
CA ASP A 82 -3.24 7.27 5.48
C ASP A 82 -4.65 6.69 5.25
N MET A 83 -5.15 6.80 4.01
CA MET A 83 -6.48 6.29 3.61
C MET A 83 -6.60 4.78 3.86
N CYS A 84 -5.55 4.01 3.60
CA CYS A 84 -5.60 2.55 3.76
C CYS A 84 -5.62 2.14 5.24
N VAL A 85 -5.01 2.94 6.13
CA VAL A 85 -5.15 2.73 7.58
C VAL A 85 -6.61 2.86 8.01
N ALA A 86 -7.31 3.89 7.50
CA ALA A 86 -8.75 4.07 7.77
C ALA A 86 -9.60 2.92 7.20
N LEU A 87 -9.35 2.51 5.96
CA LEU A 87 -10.10 1.41 5.33
C LEU A 87 -9.90 0.07 6.04
N ALA A 88 -8.68 -0.22 6.49
CA ALA A 88 -8.40 -1.41 7.30
C ALA A 88 -9.18 -1.39 8.61
N ALA A 89 -9.16 -0.25 9.33
CA ALA A 89 -9.88 -0.09 10.59
C ALA A 89 -11.41 -0.18 10.45
N LEU A 90 -11.94 0.18 9.27
CA LEU A 90 -13.36 0.12 8.96
C LEU A 90 -13.80 -1.25 8.37
N ASN A 91 -12.91 -2.24 8.29
CA ASN A 91 -13.18 -3.54 7.68
C ASN A 91 -13.74 -3.44 6.25
N ALA A 92 -13.18 -2.51 5.45
CA ALA A 92 -13.59 -2.35 4.06
C ALA A 92 -13.42 -3.64 3.25
N THR A 93 -14.10 -3.71 2.12
CA THR A 93 -13.86 -4.74 1.09
C THR A 93 -13.41 -4.08 -0.21
N VAL A 94 -12.59 -4.78 -1.00
CA VAL A 94 -12.10 -4.34 -2.30
C VAL A 94 -12.73 -5.23 -3.37
N ASN A 95 -13.51 -4.64 -4.26
CA ASN A 95 -14.12 -5.32 -5.39
C ASN A 95 -13.17 -5.28 -6.59
N ILE A 96 -12.98 -6.44 -7.22
CA ILE A 96 -11.97 -6.68 -8.24
C ILE A 96 -12.63 -7.38 -9.43
N SER A 97 -12.31 -6.91 -10.64
CA SER A 97 -12.76 -7.49 -11.90
C SER A 97 -11.55 -7.98 -12.73
N SER A 98 -11.76 -9.06 -13.48
CA SER A 98 -10.79 -9.68 -14.38
C SER A 98 -11.52 -10.34 -15.56
N PRO A 99 -10.81 -10.73 -16.63
CA PRO A 99 -11.39 -11.54 -17.69
C PRO A 99 -12.01 -12.85 -17.20
N GLU A 100 -11.51 -13.40 -16.09
CA GLU A 100 -11.99 -14.65 -15.48
C GLU A 100 -13.21 -14.46 -14.56
N GLY A 101 -13.61 -13.22 -14.29
CA GLY A 101 -14.77 -12.87 -13.47
C GLY A 101 -14.48 -11.85 -12.37
N GLU A 102 -15.43 -11.73 -11.45
CA GLU A 102 -15.39 -10.79 -10.33
C GLU A 102 -15.08 -11.50 -9.02
N ARG A 103 -14.37 -10.79 -8.13
CA ARG A 103 -14.11 -11.27 -6.76
C ARG A 103 -13.98 -10.11 -5.78
N VAL A 104 -14.10 -10.45 -4.51
CA VAL A 104 -13.99 -9.51 -3.39
C VAL A 104 -12.84 -9.94 -2.48
N LEU A 105 -12.07 -8.98 -1.97
CA LEU A 105 -11.09 -9.19 -0.91
C LEU A 105 -11.46 -8.39 0.33
N ALA A 106 -11.32 -8.97 1.51
CA ALA A 106 -11.27 -8.19 2.73
C ALA A 106 -10.05 -7.26 2.69
N PHE A 107 -10.19 -6.01 3.13
CA PHE A 107 -9.08 -5.05 3.04
C PHE A 107 -7.84 -5.50 3.84
N ALA A 108 -8.05 -6.21 4.94
CA ALA A 108 -6.98 -6.82 5.74
C ALA A 108 -6.15 -7.86 4.97
N GLU A 109 -6.69 -8.42 3.89
CA GLU A 109 -6.02 -9.39 3.02
C GLU A 109 -5.50 -8.76 1.73
N PHE A 110 -5.73 -7.47 1.49
CA PHE A 110 -5.33 -6.82 0.25
C PHE A 110 -3.81 -6.61 0.19
N HIS A 111 -3.23 -5.95 1.20
CA HIS A 111 -1.78 -5.74 1.31
C HIS A 111 -1.10 -6.93 1.99
N ARG A 112 0.14 -7.22 1.60
CA ARG A 112 0.90 -8.37 2.10
C ARG A 112 2.05 -7.94 3.01
N LEU A 113 2.38 -8.80 3.98
CA LEU A 113 3.68 -8.72 4.65
C LEU A 113 4.81 -9.06 3.66
N PRO A 114 6.00 -8.45 3.80
CA PRO A 114 7.09 -8.61 2.83
C PRO A 114 7.63 -10.03 2.76
N ALA A 115 7.71 -10.75 3.89
CA ALA A 115 8.25 -12.10 4.00
C ALA A 115 9.56 -12.27 3.18
N ASP A 116 9.59 -13.25 2.28
CA ASP A 116 10.65 -13.53 1.32
C ASP A 116 10.43 -12.88 -0.06
N THR A 117 9.22 -12.41 -0.36
CA THR A 117 8.86 -11.80 -1.66
C THR A 117 8.46 -10.33 -1.53
N PRO A 118 9.36 -9.42 -1.09
CA PRO A 118 9.00 -8.02 -0.85
C PRO A 118 8.70 -7.25 -2.14
N ASN A 119 9.00 -7.79 -3.32
CA ASN A 119 8.63 -7.21 -4.61
C ASN A 119 7.11 -7.28 -4.89
N ILE A 120 6.36 -8.08 -4.13
CA ILE A 120 4.90 -8.22 -4.26
C ILE A 120 4.21 -7.49 -3.09
N ASP A 121 3.63 -6.33 -3.36
CA ASP A 121 3.05 -5.44 -2.32
C ASP A 121 1.61 -5.84 -1.90
N ASN A 122 0.86 -6.54 -2.76
CA ASN A 122 -0.55 -6.85 -2.55
C ASN A 122 -0.99 -8.16 -3.25
N ASN A 123 -2.23 -8.58 -3.00
CA ASN A 123 -2.86 -9.79 -3.55
C ASN A 123 -3.67 -9.55 -4.84
N LEU A 124 -3.45 -8.43 -5.54
CA LEU A 124 -3.99 -8.21 -6.89
C LEU A 124 -3.17 -9.02 -7.90
N LYS A 125 -3.84 -9.83 -8.72
CA LYS A 125 -3.20 -10.63 -9.76
C LYS A 125 -2.98 -9.81 -11.02
N HIS A 126 -2.12 -10.31 -11.90
CA HIS A 126 -1.95 -9.71 -13.21
C HIS A 126 -3.28 -9.72 -13.99
N GLY A 127 -3.63 -8.60 -14.61
CA GLY A 127 -4.89 -8.45 -15.36
C GLY A 127 -6.11 -8.10 -14.50
N GLU A 128 -6.00 -8.10 -13.17
CA GLU A 128 -7.09 -7.68 -12.28
C GLU A 128 -7.14 -6.16 -12.10
N VAL A 129 -8.36 -5.62 -12.02
CA VAL A 129 -8.63 -4.20 -11.85
C VAL A 129 -9.54 -3.98 -10.65
N ILE A 130 -9.16 -3.04 -9.78
CA ILE A 130 -10.00 -2.60 -8.66
C ILE A 130 -11.15 -1.76 -9.21
N THR A 131 -12.39 -2.16 -8.94
CA THR A 131 -13.60 -1.49 -9.45
C THR A 131 -14.27 -0.62 -8.39
N SER A 132 -14.33 -1.08 -7.13
CA SER A 132 -14.89 -0.29 -6.03
C SER A 132 -14.35 -0.74 -4.65
N ILE A 133 -14.72 0.03 -3.63
CA ILE A 133 -14.45 -0.25 -2.21
C ILE A 133 -15.76 -0.08 -1.46
N ASP A 134 -16.17 -1.07 -0.67
CA ASP A 134 -17.41 -1.02 0.11
C ASP A 134 -17.12 -0.90 1.62
N LEU A 135 -18.02 -0.19 2.32
CA LEU A 135 -17.98 0.19 3.74
C LEU A 135 -19.37 0.14 4.37
#